data_AF-A0A8S9J4J7-F1
#
_entry.id   AF-A0A8S9J4J7-F1
#
_cell.length_a   1.000
_cell.length_b   1.000
_cell.length_c   1.000
_cell.angle_alpha   90.00
_cell.angle_beta   90.00
_cell.angle_gamma   90.00
#
_symmetry.space_group_name_H-M   'P 1'
#
loop_
_entity.id
_entity.type
_entity.pdbx_description
1 polymer ?
#
loop_
_entity_poly.entity_id
_entity_poly.type
_entity_poly.pdbx_seq_one_letter_code
_entity_poly.pdbx_strand_id
1 'polypeptide(L)'
;MDLLGTDGVKSELPSTFRAFRFQQHRWSCGPANLFRKMVMEIVRNKKVRFWKKVYVIYSFFFVRKVIAHWVTFCFYCVVLPLTILVPEVKVPIWGSVYIPSIITILNSVGTPRSIHLLFYWILFENVMSLHRTKATLIGLFEAGRANEWVVTAKLGSGQSAKGNTKGLKKFPRIFKLPDRYVLNTLELGFAAFLFVCGCYDFVHGKNNYFIYLFLQTMSFFISGLGWIGTYVPS
;
A
#
# COMPACT_ATOMS: atom_id res chain seq x y z
N MET A 1 -7.37 -5.80 20.30
CA MET A 1 -6.27 -4.95 20.79
C MET A 1 -6.70 -3.52 20.50
N ASP A 2 -7.40 -2.91 21.45
CA ASP A 2 -8.00 -1.59 21.27
C ASP A 2 -6.93 -0.52 21.50
N LEU A 3 -6.55 0.18 20.44
CA LEU A 3 -5.68 1.35 20.53
C LEU A 3 -6.54 2.51 21.05
N LEU A 4 -6.48 2.75 22.36
CA LEU A 4 -7.06 3.93 23.00
C LEU A 4 -6.38 5.18 22.45
N GLY A 5 -7.11 5.95 21.65
CA GLY A 5 -6.73 7.32 21.30
C GLY A 5 -6.85 8.23 22.51
N THR A 6 -6.03 9.28 22.54
CA THR A 6 -5.88 10.25 23.65
C THR A 6 -7.16 11.00 24.05
N ASP A 7 -8.26 10.85 23.31
CA ASP A 7 -9.53 11.54 23.55
C ASP A 7 -10.67 10.62 24.06
N GLY A 8 -10.38 9.39 24.49
CA GLY A 8 -11.41 8.48 25.03
C GLY A 8 -12.44 7.98 23.99
N VAL A 9 -12.30 8.37 22.72
CA VAL A 9 -13.10 7.86 21.62
C VAL A 9 -12.50 6.53 21.15
N LYS A 10 -13.27 5.45 21.30
CA LYS A 10 -12.90 4.13 20.79
C LYS A 10 -12.81 4.19 19.26
N SER A 11 -11.58 4.17 18.72
CA SER A 11 -11.37 3.98 17.29
C SER A 11 -11.48 2.49 16.99
N GLU A 12 -12.57 2.11 16.34
CA GLU A 12 -12.74 0.74 15.85
C GLU A 12 -11.78 0.50 14.68
N LEU A 13 -10.85 -0.44 14.85
CA LEU A 13 -10.05 -0.92 13.73
C LEU A 13 -10.96 -1.62 12.71
N PRO A 14 -10.62 -1.56 11.40
CA PRO A 14 -11.40 -2.26 10.39
C PRO A 14 -11.46 -3.76 10.71
N SER A 15 -12.68 -4.28 10.84
CA SER A 15 -12.95 -5.67 11.24
C SER A 15 -12.53 -6.70 10.19
N THR A 16 -12.32 -6.28 8.93
CA THR A 16 -11.90 -7.15 7.83
C THR A 16 -10.73 -6.57 7.05
N PHE A 17 -9.87 -7.43 6.51
CA PHE A 17 -8.75 -7.00 5.66
C PHE A 17 -9.22 -6.22 4.42
N ARG A 18 -10.40 -6.55 3.90
CA ARG A 18 -11.04 -5.81 2.81
C ARG A 18 -11.33 -4.36 3.22
N ALA A 19 -11.91 -4.13 4.39
CA ALA A 19 -12.14 -2.79 4.91
C ALA A 19 -10.82 -2.02 5.11
N PHE A 20 -9.78 -2.69 5.63
CA PHE A 20 -8.45 -2.10 5.77
C PHE A 20 -7.86 -1.66 4.43
N ARG A 21 -7.93 -2.49 3.38
CA ARG A 21 -7.46 -2.14 2.03
C ARG A 21 -8.20 -0.94 1.45
N PHE A 22 -9.51 -0.84 1.65
CA PHE A 22 -10.28 0.32 1.22
C PHE A 22 -9.89 1.59 1.99
N GLN A 23 -9.69 1.49 3.29
CA GLN A 23 -9.23 2.60 4.11
C GLN A 23 -7.85 3.10 3.66
N GLN A 24 -6.92 2.19 3.42
CA GLN A 24 -5.58 2.50 2.92
C GLN A 24 -5.59 3.11 1.51
N HIS A 25 -6.44 2.58 0.62
CA HIS A 25 -6.66 3.17 -0.69
C HIS A 25 -7.15 4.61 -0.57
N ARG A 26 -8.12 4.88 0.32
CA ARG A 26 -8.65 6.24 0.54
C ARG A 26 -7.61 7.18 1.13
N TRP A 27 -6.83 6.70 2.10
CA TRP A 27 -5.77 7.48 2.74
C TRP A 27 -4.62 7.84 1.79
N SER A 28 -4.43 7.05 0.74
CA SER A 28 -3.39 7.29 -0.27
C SER A 28 -3.93 8.07 -1.49
N CYS A 29 -5.09 7.67 -2.01
CA CYS A 29 -5.74 8.30 -3.17
C CYS A 29 -6.29 9.69 -2.85
N GLY A 30 -6.84 9.89 -1.64
CA GLY A 30 -7.46 11.16 -1.24
C GLY A 30 -6.50 12.34 -1.29
N PRO A 31 -5.33 12.28 -0.62
CA PRO A 31 -4.32 13.33 -0.70
C PRO A 31 -3.76 13.56 -2.11
N ALA A 32 -3.62 12.52 -2.93
CA ALA A 32 -3.14 12.64 -4.31
C ALA A 32 -4.15 13.37 -5.22
N ASN A 33 -5.44 13.04 -5.09
CA ASN A 33 -6.51 13.73 -5.81
C ASN A 33 -6.67 15.18 -5.31
N LEU A 34 -6.59 15.39 -3.99
CA LEU A 34 -6.60 16.72 -3.39
C LEU A 34 -5.43 17.58 -3.88
N PHE A 35 -4.22 17.02 -3.93
CA PHE A 35 -3.05 17.71 -4.48
C PHE A 35 -3.34 18.22 -5.90
N ARG A 36 -3.83 17.35 -6.78
CA ARG A 36 -4.16 17.72 -8.15
C ARG A 36 -5.21 18.84 -8.23
N LYS A 37 -6.27 18.78 -7.41
CA LYS A 37 -7.33 19.80 -7.42
C LYS A 37 -6.86 21.14 -6.86
N MET A 38 -6.10 21.11 -5.76
CA MET A 38 -5.71 22.30 -5.01
C MET A 38 -4.42 22.95 -5.53
N VAL A 39 -3.56 22.25 -6.30
CA VAL A 39 -2.26 22.79 -6.71
C VAL A 39 -2.39 24.11 -7.46
N MET A 40 -3.34 24.22 -8.40
CA MET A 40 -3.55 25.44 -9.18
C MET A 40 -4.10 26.58 -8.32
N GLU A 41 -4.99 26.28 -7.38
CA GLU A 41 -5.52 27.27 -6.44
C GLU A 41 -4.43 27.81 -5.51
N ILE A 42 -3.56 26.93 -4.98
CA ILE A 42 -2.45 27.30 -4.12
C ILE A 42 -1.45 28.19 -4.88
N VAL A 43 -1.13 27.85 -6.13
CA VAL A 43 -0.26 28.66 -6.98
C VAL A 43 -0.86 30.05 -7.23
N ARG A 44 -2.15 30.13 -7.56
CA ARG A 44 -2.84 31.39 -7.89
C ARG A 44 -3.16 32.27 -6.67
N ASN A 45 -3.11 31.73 -5.45
CA ASN A 45 -3.46 32.47 -4.23
C ASN A 45 -2.46 33.60 -3.93
N LYS A 46 -2.89 34.87 -3.99
CA LYS A 46 -2.00 36.03 -3.72
C LYS A 46 -1.70 36.30 -2.24
N LYS A 47 -2.46 35.70 -1.31
CA LYS A 47 -2.34 35.94 0.14
C LYS A 47 -1.23 35.13 0.80
N VAL A 48 -0.68 34.11 0.13
CA VAL A 48 0.34 33.21 0.69
C VAL A 48 1.73 33.55 0.14
N ARG A 49 2.72 33.66 1.03
CA ARG A 49 4.14 33.90 0.68
C ARG A 49 4.66 32.78 -0.23
N PHE A 50 5.45 33.12 -1.25
CA PHE A 50 5.96 32.19 -2.26
C PHE A 50 6.60 30.91 -1.66
N TRP A 51 7.51 31.05 -0.71
CA TRP A 51 8.18 29.91 -0.05
C TRP A 51 7.23 28.96 0.66
N LYS A 52 6.13 29.46 1.25
CA LYS A 52 5.10 28.61 1.86
C LYS A 52 4.35 27.81 0.80
N LYS A 53 4.09 28.39 -0.38
CA LYS A 53 3.48 27.65 -1.51
C LYS A 53 4.39 26.52 -1.97
N VAL A 54 5.67 26.82 -2.19
CA VAL A 54 6.67 25.82 -2.60
C VAL A 54 6.75 24.70 -1.56
N TYR A 55 6.83 25.04 -0.27
CA TYR A 55 6.85 24.04 0.80
C TYR A 55 5.61 23.14 0.79
N VAL A 56 4.40 23.72 0.70
CA VAL A 56 3.14 22.95 0.72
C VAL A 56 3.03 22.05 -0.51
N ILE A 57 3.31 22.57 -1.71
CA ILE A 57 3.20 21.82 -2.95
C ILE A 57 4.27 20.72 -3.02
N TYR A 58 5.54 21.08 -2.78
CA TYR A 58 6.66 20.17 -2.95
C TYR A 58 6.83 19.24 -1.75
N SER A 59 7.07 19.78 -0.56
CA SER A 59 7.43 18.95 0.61
C SER A 59 6.22 18.22 1.20
N PHE A 60 5.10 18.92 1.39
CA PHE A 60 3.93 18.36 2.07
C PHE A 60 3.11 17.43 1.18
N PHE A 61 2.81 17.83 -0.07
CA PHE A 61 2.04 16.98 -0.98
C PHE A 61 2.93 16.06 -1.82
N PHE A 62 3.85 16.60 -2.60
CA PHE A 62 4.56 15.78 -3.59
C PHE A 62 5.52 14.76 -2.93
N VAL A 63 6.46 15.22 -2.10
CA VAL A 63 7.45 14.35 -1.48
C VAL A 63 6.79 13.38 -0.51
N ARG A 64 6.03 13.88 0.46
CA ARG A 64 5.48 13.06 1.54
C ARG A 64 4.34 12.14 1.11
N LYS A 65 3.46 12.57 0.19
CA LYS A 65 2.27 11.79 -0.19
C LYS A 65 2.43 10.99 -1.48
N VAL A 66 3.42 11.31 -2.33
CA VAL A 66 3.62 10.62 -3.62
C VAL A 66 4.98 9.95 -3.68
N ILE A 67 6.06 10.73 -3.63
CA ILE A 67 7.42 10.21 -3.84
C ILE A 67 7.82 9.21 -2.76
N ALA A 68 7.53 9.49 -1.48
CA ALA A 68 7.87 8.58 -0.39
C ALA A 68 7.29 7.17 -0.62
N HIS A 69 6.02 7.07 -0.99
CA HIS A 69 5.38 5.77 -1.25
C HIS A 69 5.91 5.10 -2.52
N TRP A 70 6.11 5.89 -3.58
CA TRP A 70 6.68 5.40 -4.85
C TRP A 70 8.09 4.82 -4.65
N VAL A 71 8.97 5.57 -3.99
CA VAL A 71 10.37 5.18 -3.75
C VAL A 71 10.42 3.92 -2.90
N THR A 72 9.66 3.85 -1.80
CA THR A 72 9.63 2.64 -0.95
C THR A 72 9.19 1.42 -1.77
N PHE A 73 8.12 1.54 -2.55
CA PHE A 73 7.66 0.43 -3.39
C PHE A 73 8.70 0.02 -4.43
N CYS A 74 9.22 0.97 -5.22
CA CYS A 74 10.21 0.67 -6.25
C CYS A 74 11.47 0.06 -5.65
N PHE A 75 11.96 0.60 -4.53
CA PHE A 75 13.20 0.12 -3.93
C PHE A 75 13.07 -1.31 -3.39
N TYR A 76 12.06 -1.59 -2.56
CA TYR A 76 11.92 -2.90 -1.91
C TYR A 76 11.28 -3.96 -2.80
N CYS A 77 10.32 -3.60 -3.66
CA CYS A 77 9.55 -4.59 -4.43
C CYS A 77 10.04 -4.76 -5.88
N VAL A 78 10.88 -3.87 -6.40
CA VAL A 78 11.37 -3.93 -7.79
C VAL A 78 12.89 -3.99 -7.84
N VAL A 79 13.57 -2.97 -7.28
CA VAL A 79 15.03 -2.84 -7.35
C VAL A 79 15.71 -3.98 -6.59
N LEU A 80 15.31 -4.25 -5.34
CA LEU A 80 15.92 -5.30 -4.53
C LEU A 80 15.81 -6.69 -5.20
N PRO A 81 14.63 -7.15 -5.66
CA PRO A 81 14.54 -8.39 -6.43
C PRO A 81 15.32 -8.38 -7.75
N LEU A 82 15.38 -7.23 -8.45
CA LEU A 82 16.09 -7.12 -9.72
C LEU A 82 17.62 -7.19 -9.54
N THR A 83 18.15 -6.60 -8.47
CA THR A 83 19.58 -6.66 -8.13
C THR A 83 20.04 -8.07 -7.78
N ILE A 84 19.11 -8.96 -7.42
CA ILE A 84 19.39 -10.37 -7.18
C ILE A 84 19.48 -11.14 -8.52
N LEU A 85 18.73 -10.72 -9.54
CA LEU A 85 18.84 -11.29 -10.90
C LEU A 85 20.14 -10.86 -11.60
N VAL A 86 20.68 -9.69 -11.27
CA VAL A 86 21.93 -9.15 -11.83
C VAL A 86 23.04 -9.18 -10.77
N PRO A 87 23.84 -10.25 -10.68
CA PRO A 87 24.81 -10.47 -9.60
C PRO A 87 25.95 -9.44 -9.53
N GLU A 88 26.07 -8.58 -10.56
CA GLU A 88 27.08 -7.53 -10.67
C GLU A 88 26.74 -6.29 -9.82
N VAL A 89 25.47 -6.10 -9.43
CA VAL A 89 25.01 -4.90 -8.73
C VAL A 89 25.00 -5.15 -7.22
N LYS A 90 26.03 -4.63 -6.53
CA LYS A 90 26.09 -4.66 -5.06
C LYS A 90 25.16 -3.59 -4.47
N VAL A 91 24.10 -4.01 -3.81
CA VAL A 91 23.21 -3.10 -3.08
C VAL A 91 23.89 -2.63 -1.79
N PRO A 92 23.92 -1.32 -1.50
CA PRO A 92 24.44 -0.82 -0.24
C PRO A 92 23.58 -1.27 0.94
N ILE A 93 24.17 -2.06 1.85
CA ILE A 93 23.52 -2.61 3.05
C ILE A 93 22.95 -1.49 3.94
N TRP A 94 23.63 -0.33 4.00
CA TRP A 94 23.18 0.81 4.79
C TRP A 94 21.84 1.38 4.31
N GLY A 95 21.58 1.35 3.00
CA GLY A 95 20.32 1.84 2.43
C GLY A 95 19.18 0.83 2.57
N SER A 96 19.46 -0.45 2.34
CA SER A 96 18.43 -1.50 2.28
C SER A 96 18.06 -2.11 3.62
N VAL A 97 18.97 -2.09 4.60
CA VAL A 97 18.75 -2.70 5.91
C VAL A 97 18.74 -1.65 7.02
N TYR A 98 19.74 -0.77 7.11
CA TYR A 98 19.84 0.13 8.27
C TYR A 98 18.73 1.19 8.31
N ILE A 99 18.45 1.88 7.20
CA ILE A 99 17.38 2.89 7.15
C ILE A 99 16.01 2.31 7.59
N PRO A 100 15.46 1.26 6.96
CA PRO A 100 14.17 0.73 7.37
C PRO A 100 14.18 0.15 8.78
N SER A 101 15.29 -0.47 9.21
CA SER A 101 15.40 -1.02 10.57
C SER A 101 15.38 0.06 11.64
N ILE A 102 16.08 1.18 11.42
CA ILE A 102 16.06 2.32 12.33
C ILE A 102 14.65 2.91 12.39
N ILE A 103 13.97 3.07 11.26
CA ILE A 103 12.59 3.59 11.21
C ILE A 103 11.62 2.67 11.96
N THR A 104 11.70 1.34 11.79
CA THR A 104 10.83 0.39 12.50
C THR A 104 11.12 0.37 13.99
N ILE A 105 12.40 0.41 14.40
CA ILE A 105 12.76 0.49 15.82
C ILE A 105 12.21 1.77 16.44
N LEU A 106 12.44 2.93 15.81
CA LEU A 106 11.93 4.22 16.29
C LEU A 106 10.40 4.22 16.42
N ASN A 107 9.68 3.62 15.46
CA ASN A 107 8.23 3.47 15.56
C ASN A 107 7.80 2.48 16.65
N SER A 108 8.62 1.46 16.94
CA SER A 108 8.33 0.47 17.97
C SER A 108 8.54 0.96 19.41
N VAL A 109 9.38 1.99 19.62
CA VAL A 109 9.59 2.61 20.94
C VAL A 109 8.29 3.12 21.55
N GLY A 110 7.33 3.55 20.71
CA GLY A 110 5.99 3.95 21.18
C GLY A 110 5.11 2.79 21.68
N THR A 111 5.43 1.53 21.34
CA THR A 111 4.64 0.33 21.72
C THR A 111 5.55 -0.92 21.91
N PRO A 112 6.38 -0.96 22.97
CA PRO A 112 7.39 -2.01 23.16
C PRO A 112 6.81 -3.43 23.29
N ARG A 113 5.54 -3.55 23.69
CA ARG A 113 4.84 -4.84 23.85
C ARG A 113 4.62 -5.59 22.52
N SER A 114 4.77 -4.91 21.38
CA SER A 114 4.46 -5.44 20.05
C SER A 114 5.68 -5.72 19.17
N ILE A 115 6.89 -5.75 19.75
CA ILE A 115 8.15 -5.92 18.99
C ILE A 115 8.16 -7.20 18.14
N HIS A 116 7.60 -8.31 18.64
CA HIS A 116 7.51 -9.57 17.89
C HIS A 116 6.65 -9.47 16.61
N LEU A 117 5.75 -8.49 16.55
CA LEU A 117 4.94 -8.22 15.35
C LEU A 117 5.70 -7.42 14.29
N LEU A 118 6.86 -6.84 14.60
CA LEU A 118 7.64 -6.03 13.65
C LEU A 118 8.06 -6.83 12.42
N PHE A 119 8.40 -8.10 12.59
CA PHE A 119 8.76 -8.99 11.48
C PHE A 119 7.59 -9.12 10.48
N TYR A 120 6.40 -9.45 10.97
CA TYR A 120 5.19 -9.54 10.15
C TYR A 120 4.78 -8.18 9.57
N TRP A 121 4.98 -7.11 10.34
CA TRP A 121 4.70 -5.74 9.93
C TRP A 121 5.53 -5.33 8.72
N ILE A 122 6.82 -5.68 8.66
CA ILE A 122 7.70 -5.34 7.52
C ILE A 122 7.20 -6.03 6.24
N LEU A 123 6.91 -7.33 6.31
CA LEU A 123 6.36 -8.08 5.18
C LEU A 123 5.03 -7.50 4.70
N PHE A 124 4.17 -7.13 5.65
CA PHE A 124 2.87 -6.52 5.39
C PHE A 124 3.00 -5.11 4.80
N GLU A 125 3.90 -4.28 5.31
CA GLU A 125 4.17 -2.93 4.79
C GLU A 125 4.63 -2.97 3.33
N ASN A 126 5.41 -3.97 2.93
CA ASN A 126 5.77 -4.16 1.53
C ASN A 126 4.57 -4.45 0.64
N VAL A 127 3.67 -5.34 1.06
CA VAL A 127 2.40 -5.60 0.35
C VAL A 127 1.56 -4.32 0.28
N MET A 128 1.47 -3.60 1.40
CA MET A 128 0.73 -2.34 1.47
C MET A 128 1.37 -1.22 0.64
N SER A 129 2.68 -1.22 0.44
CA SER A 129 3.38 -0.24 -0.39
C SER A 129 2.91 -0.28 -1.85
N LEU A 130 2.64 -1.49 -2.38
CA LEU A 130 2.04 -1.69 -3.70
C LEU A 130 0.63 -1.08 -3.74
N HIS A 131 -0.19 -1.34 -2.72
CA HIS A 131 -1.55 -0.78 -2.63
C HIS A 131 -1.56 0.75 -2.53
N ARG A 132 -0.70 1.31 -1.68
CA ARG A 132 -0.57 2.77 -1.52
C ARG A 132 -0.10 3.40 -2.81
N THR A 133 0.90 2.83 -3.48
CA THR A 133 1.43 3.32 -4.76
C THR A 133 0.40 3.24 -5.89
N LYS A 134 -0.33 2.13 -5.99
CA LYS A 134 -1.45 2.01 -6.94
C LYS A 134 -2.51 3.07 -6.68
N ALA A 135 -2.86 3.29 -5.41
CA ALA A 135 -3.87 4.27 -5.03
C ALA A 135 -3.42 5.73 -5.26
N THR A 136 -2.15 6.06 -5.02
CA THR A 136 -1.60 7.39 -5.32
C THR A 136 -1.58 7.64 -6.83
N LEU A 137 -1.18 6.65 -7.65
CA LEU A 137 -1.24 6.75 -9.11
C LEU A 137 -2.68 6.95 -9.60
N ILE A 138 -3.64 6.15 -9.13
CA ILE A 138 -5.05 6.30 -9.50
C ILE A 138 -5.58 7.69 -9.10
N GLY A 139 -5.23 8.17 -7.91
CA GLY A 139 -5.62 9.50 -7.44
C GLY A 139 -5.02 10.65 -8.25
N LEU A 140 -3.78 10.49 -8.72
CA LEU A 140 -3.11 11.50 -9.55
C LEU A 140 -3.65 11.52 -10.99
N PHE A 141 -3.83 10.35 -11.60
CA PHE A 141 -4.28 10.20 -13.00
C PHE A 141 -5.80 10.20 -13.19
N GLU A 142 -6.60 10.23 -12.12
CA GLU A 142 -8.08 10.18 -12.17
C GLU A 142 -8.60 8.97 -12.98
N ALA A 143 -7.93 7.83 -12.84
CA ALA A 143 -8.31 6.60 -13.53
C ALA A 143 -9.59 6.00 -12.89
N GLY A 144 -10.78 6.48 -13.28
CA GLY A 144 -12.13 5.90 -13.09
C GLY A 144 -12.64 5.64 -11.65
N ARG A 145 -11.75 5.36 -10.69
CA ARG A 145 -12.01 5.00 -9.29
C ARG A 145 -11.58 6.07 -8.30
N ALA A 146 -10.95 7.16 -8.76
CA ALA A 146 -10.50 8.27 -7.90
C ALA A 146 -11.66 9.05 -7.26
N ASN A 147 -12.83 9.04 -7.91
CA ASN A 147 -14.07 9.65 -7.42
C ASN A 147 -15.08 8.61 -6.87
N GLU A 148 -14.73 7.31 -6.85
CA GLU A 148 -15.62 6.26 -6.34
C GLU A 148 -15.51 6.19 -4.81
N TRP A 149 -16.32 7.02 -4.14
CA TRP A 149 -16.59 6.92 -2.73
C TRP A 149 -17.47 5.70 -2.46
N VAL A 150 -16.87 4.50 -2.48
CA VAL A 150 -17.52 3.36 -1.83
C VAL A 150 -17.50 3.65 -0.33
N VAL A 151 -18.62 4.15 0.18
CA VAL A 151 -18.90 4.19 1.61
C VAL A 151 -18.78 2.74 2.08
N THR A 152 -17.72 2.44 2.81
CA THR A 152 -17.63 1.19 3.54
C THR A 152 -18.83 1.18 4.47
N ALA A 153 -19.81 0.34 4.19
CA ALA A 153 -20.98 0.19 5.03
C ALA A 153 -20.48 -0.07 6.46
N LYS A 154 -20.76 0.89 7.35
CA LYS A 154 -20.59 0.72 8.79
C LYS A 154 -21.55 -0.41 9.17
N LEU A 155 -21.10 -1.41 9.91
CA LEU A 155 -21.98 -2.44 10.45
C LEU A 155 -23.05 -1.74 11.31
N GLY A 156 -24.28 -1.58 10.77
CA GLY A 156 -25.40 -0.94 11.48
C GLY A 156 -26.41 -0.17 10.63
N SER A 157 -26.12 0.23 9.38
CA SER A 157 -27.14 0.89 8.53
C SER A 157 -27.63 -0.04 7.42
N GLY A 158 -28.79 -0.67 7.64
CA GLY A 158 -29.56 -1.26 6.56
C GLY A 158 -30.01 -0.21 5.55
N GLN A 159 -30.19 -0.67 4.31
CA GLN A 159 -30.78 0.02 3.15
C GLN A 159 -29.84 0.88 2.26
N SER A 160 -29.54 0.28 1.10
CA SER A 160 -29.62 0.83 -0.26
C SER A 160 -28.96 2.17 -0.59
N ALA A 161 -27.88 2.11 -1.38
CA ALA A 161 -27.54 3.19 -2.32
C ALA A 161 -27.11 2.60 -3.67
N LYS A 162 -28.06 2.54 -4.61
CA LYS A 162 -27.87 2.22 -6.03
C LYS A 162 -27.19 3.43 -6.69
N GLY A 163 -25.88 3.35 -6.91
CA GLY A 163 -25.08 4.36 -7.60
C GLY A 163 -24.92 4.04 -9.09
N ASN A 164 -25.45 4.93 -9.93
CA ASN A 164 -25.61 4.86 -11.38
C ASN A 164 -24.31 4.52 -12.15
N THR A 165 -24.22 3.32 -12.73
CA THR A 165 -23.09 2.88 -13.57
C THR A 165 -23.41 3.13 -15.04
N LYS A 166 -22.97 4.27 -15.59
CA LYS A 166 -22.91 4.47 -17.05
C LYS A 166 -21.46 4.37 -17.52
N GLY A 167 -21.18 3.28 -18.25
CA GLY A 167 -20.17 3.24 -19.31
C GLY A 167 -18.72 3.00 -18.91
N LEU A 168 -18.35 1.74 -18.64
CA LEU A 168 -17.04 1.24 -19.08
C LEU A 168 -17.18 -0.23 -19.48
N LYS A 169 -16.93 -0.54 -20.75
CA LYS A 169 -16.99 -1.89 -21.31
C LYS A 169 -16.07 -2.81 -20.49
N LYS A 170 -16.67 -3.71 -19.70
CA LYS A 170 -15.94 -4.75 -18.96
C LYS A 170 -15.24 -5.64 -20.00
N PHE A 171 -13.91 -5.67 -19.99
CA PHE A 171 -13.16 -6.76 -20.59
C PHE A 171 -13.70 -8.10 -20.07
N PRO A 172 -13.86 -9.14 -20.92
CA PRO A 172 -14.41 -10.41 -20.49
C PRO A 172 -13.45 -11.04 -19.47
N ARG A 173 -13.82 -10.97 -18.19
CA ARG A 173 -13.14 -11.73 -17.13
C ARG A 173 -13.48 -13.20 -17.33
N ILE A 174 -12.53 -13.95 -17.87
CA ILE A 174 -12.66 -15.38 -18.23
C ILE A 174 -12.92 -16.26 -16.99
N PHE A 175 -12.65 -15.78 -15.77
CA PHE A 175 -12.97 -16.49 -14.53
C PHE A 175 -14.01 -15.73 -13.71
N LYS A 176 -15.26 -16.21 -13.73
CA LYS A 176 -16.28 -15.88 -12.72
C LYS A 176 -15.97 -16.62 -11.42
N LEU A 177 -15.03 -16.11 -10.65
CA LEU A 177 -14.93 -16.44 -9.23
C LEU A 177 -15.92 -15.57 -8.46
N PRO A 178 -16.56 -16.11 -7.40
CA PRO A 178 -17.62 -15.41 -6.67
C PRO A 178 -17.11 -14.06 -6.16
N ASP A 179 -17.98 -13.04 -6.11
CA ASP A 179 -17.71 -11.65 -5.65
C ASP A 179 -17.09 -11.53 -4.23
N ARG A 180 -16.89 -12.67 -3.57
CA ARG A 180 -16.23 -12.87 -2.27
C ARG A 180 -14.69 -12.90 -2.37
N TYR A 181 -14.11 -13.26 -3.52
CA TYR A 181 -12.66 -13.30 -3.76
C TYR A 181 -12.29 -12.38 -4.92
N VAL A 182 -12.14 -11.08 -4.64
CA VAL A 182 -11.53 -10.16 -5.62
C VAL A 182 -10.03 -10.48 -5.66
N LEU A 183 -9.67 -11.47 -6.49
CA LEU A 183 -8.28 -11.78 -6.82
C LEU A 183 -7.62 -10.50 -7.33
N ASN A 184 -6.62 -10.01 -6.61
CA ASN A 184 -5.86 -8.87 -7.09
C ASN A 184 -4.72 -9.42 -7.95
N THR A 185 -4.99 -9.51 -9.25
CA THR A 185 -4.04 -10.06 -10.24
C THR A 185 -2.67 -9.41 -10.21
N LEU A 186 -2.57 -8.14 -9.77
CA LEU A 186 -1.30 -7.45 -9.57
C LEU A 186 -0.50 -8.00 -8.38
N GLU A 187 -1.15 -8.31 -7.26
CA GLU A 187 -0.46 -8.90 -6.10
C GLU A 187 0.05 -10.31 -6.44
N LEU A 188 -0.75 -11.09 -7.16
CA LEU A 188 -0.36 -12.41 -7.65
C LEU A 188 0.75 -12.35 -8.71
N GLY A 189 0.71 -11.36 -9.60
CA GLY A 189 1.78 -11.11 -10.56
C GLY A 189 3.10 -10.75 -9.88
N PHE A 190 3.05 -9.89 -8.85
CA PHE A 190 4.23 -9.59 -8.03
C PHE A 190 4.71 -10.80 -7.23
N ALA A 191 3.81 -11.63 -6.70
CA ALA A 191 4.18 -12.89 -6.04
C ALA A 191 4.91 -13.83 -7.01
N ALA A 192 4.42 -14.00 -8.23
CA ALA A 192 5.09 -14.82 -9.24
C ALA A 192 6.47 -14.27 -9.62
N PHE A 193 6.60 -12.95 -9.78
CA PHE A 193 7.88 -12.29 -10.03
C PHE A 193 8.89 -12.54 -8.91
N LEU A 194 8.49 -12.30 -7.65
CA LEU A 194 9.35 -12.54 -6.48
C LEU A 194 9.72 -14.02 -6.32
N PHE A 195 8.81 -14.93 -6.65
CA PHE A 195 9.07 -16.37 -6.62
C PHE A 195 10.16 -16.76 -7.61
N VAL A 196 10.11 -16.26 -8.85
CA VAL A 196 11.15 -16.50 -9.86
C VAL A 196 12.50 -15.95 -9.39
N CYS A 197 12.52 -14.73 -8.82
CA CYS A 197 13.74 -14.16 -8.24
C CYS A 197 14.28 -14.99 -7.07
N GLY A 198 13.39 -15.52 -6.22
CA GLY A 198 13.75 -16.37 -5.09
C GLY A 198 14.33 -17.72 -5.52
N CYS A 199 13.75 -18.35 -6.54
CA CYS A 199 14.31 -19.57 -7.14
C CYS A 199 15.69 -19.31 -7.78
N TYR A 200 15.86 -18.17 -8.44
CA TYR A 200 17.15 -17.80 -9.03
C TYR A 200 18.24 -17.62 -7.97
N ASP A 201 17.94 -16.90 -6.88
CA ASP A 201 18.86 -16.72 -5.74
C ASP A 201 19.11 -18.03 -4.97
N PHE A 202 18.12 -18.93 -4.89
CA PHE A 202 18.33 -20.23 -4.26
C PHE A 202 19.36 -21.09 -5.01
N VAL A 203 19.39 -20.98 -6.35
CA VAL A 203 20.31 -21.75 -7.20
C VAL A 203 21.68 -21.07 -7.36
N HIS A 204 21.72 -19.73 -7.44
CA HIS A 204 22.94 -18.98 -7.77
C HIS A 204 23.45 -18.05 -6.66
N GLY A 205 22.67 -17.88 -5.59
CA GLY A 205 22.89 -16.84 -4.58
C GLY A 205 23.97 -17.20 -3.57
N LYS A 206 24.83 -16.22 -3.27
CA LYS A 206 25.87 -16.31 -2.22
C LYS A 206 25.43 -15.70 -0.89
N ASN A 207 24.36 -14.89 -0.87
CA ASN A 207 24.00 -14.03 0.27
C ASN A 207 22.68 -14.41 1.00
N ASN A 208 22.12 -15.60 0.77
CA ASN A 208 20.93 -16.11 1.48
C ASN A 208 19.68 -15.19 1.47
N TYR A 209 19.55 -14.28 0.49
CA TYR A 209 18.39 -13.37 0.39
C TYR A 209 17.11 -14.09 -0.03
N PHE A 210 17.23 -15.31 -0.57
CA PHE A 210 16.11 -16.17 -0.95
C PHE A 210 15.09 -16.36 0.19
N ILE A 211 15.54 -16.45 1.45
CA ILE A 211 14.65 -16.61 2.61
C ILE A 211 13.66 -15.45 2.69
N TYR A 212 14.17 -14.22 2.58
CA TYR A 212 13.34 -13.02 2.58
C TYR A 212 12.41 -12.97 1.36
N LEU A 213 12.90 -13.31 0.17
CA LEU A 213 12.09 -13.32 -1.06
C LEU A 213 10.95 -14.34 -1.00
N PHE A 214 11.18 -15.54 -0.46
CA PHE A 214 10.12 -16.53 -0.29
C PHE A 214 9.07 -16.10 0.74
N LEU A 215 9.50 -15.53 1.87
CA LEU A 215 8.60 -14.95 2.87
C LEU A 215 7.76 -13.80 2.27
N GLN A 216 8.38 -12.95 1.46
CA GLN A 216 7.70 -11.86 0.77
C GLN A 216 6.72 -12.40 -0.29
N THR A 217 7.10 -13.43 -1.03
CA THR A 217 6.24 -14.13 -1.99
C THR A 217 5.00 -14.69 -1.31
N MET A 218 5.17 -15.42 -0.20
CA MET A 218 4.03 -15.94 0.58
C MET A 218 3.11 -14.82 1.05
N SER A 219 3.67 -13.68 1.49
CA SER A 219 2.89 -12.53 1.95
C SER A 219 2.04 -11.92 0.83
N PHE A 220 2.62 -11.69 -0.36
CA PHE A 220 1.88 -11.20 -1.53
C PHE A 220 0.85 -12.22 -2.03
N PHE A 221 1.15 -13.52 -1.94
CA PHE A 221 0.24 -14.58 -2.34
C PHE A 221 -0.99 -14.66 -1.42
N ILE A 222 -0.78 -14.70 -0.10
CA ILE A 222 -1.85 -14.75 0.90
C ILE A 222 -2.74 -13.50 0.83
N SER A 223 -2.13 -12.32 0.67
CA SER A 223 -2.86 -11.06 0.46
C SER A 223 -3.64 -11.05 -0.86
N GLY A 224 -3.02 -11.55 -1.94
CA GLY A 224 -3.62 -11.58 -3.28
C GLY A 224 -4.83 -12.52 -3.39
N LEU A 225 -4.81 -13.63 -2.63
CA LEU A 225 -5.94 -14.54 -2.46
C LEU A 225 -7.04 -13.98 -1.53
N GLY A 226 -6.71 -12.99 -0.70
CA GLY A 226 -7.64 -12.38 0.24
C GLY A 226 -7.97 -13.26 1.44
N TRP A 227 -7.07 -14.18 1.82
CA TRP A 227 -7.25 -15.09 2.96
C TRP A 227 -6.98 -14.45 4.34
N ILE A 228 -6.73 -13.14 4.38
CA ILE A 228 -6.41 -12.39 5.59
C ILE A 228 -7.71 -11.85 6.22
N GLY A 229 -7.89 -12.08 7.52
CA GLY A 229 -8.97 -11.50 8.33
C GLY A 229 -10.12 -12.47 8.66
N THR A 230 -11.03 -12.03 9.52
CA THR A 230 -12.18 -12.83 9.95
C THR A 230 -13.20 -12.94 8.82
N TYR A 231 -13.59 -14.17 8.50
CA TYR A 231 -14.71 -14.46 7.60
C TYR A 231 -15.99 -14.18 8.37
N VAL A 232 -16.66 -13.07 8.06
CA VAL A 232 -18.01 -12.84 8.58
C VAL A 232 -18.95 -13.80 7.84
N PRO A 233 -19.59 -14.76 8.52
CA PRO A 233 -20.63 -15.58 7.91
C PRO A 233 -21.76 -14.66 7.46
N SER A 234 -22.33 -14.96 6.29
CA SER A 234 -23.49 -14.24 5.75
C SER A 234 -24.75 -14.60 6.51
#